data_AF-A0A1B6JKM1-F1
#
_entry.id   AF-A0A1B6JKM1-F1
#
_cell.length_a   1.000
_cell.length_b   1.000
_cell.length_c   1.000
_cell.angle_alpha   90.00
_cell.angle_beta   90.00
_cell.angle_gamma   90.00
#
_symmetry.space_group_name_H-M   'P 1'
#
loop_
_entity.id
_entity.type
_entity.pdbx_description
1 polymer ?
#
loop_
_entity_poly.entity_id
_entity_poly.type
_entity_poly.pdbx_seq_one_letter_code
_entity_poly.pdbx_strand_id
1 'polypeptide(L)'
;MEIAEGCFRYIEKIFTQLEEFRAFELLRSGLDRSKYLLVKEAKVIAMTCTHAALKRKELVDLGFKYDNILMEESAQILEIETFIPLLLQNPEDGFSRLKRWIMIG
;
A
#
# COMPACT_ATOMS: atom_id res chain seq x y z
N MET A 1 -32.69 0.74 18.45
CA MET A 1 -32.10 1.40 17.26
C MET A 1 -30.84 0.70 16.78
N GLU A 2 -29.98 0.19 17.68
CA GLU A 2 -28.72 -0.49 17.34
C GLU A 2 -28.83 -1.62 16.29
N ILE A 3 -29.86 -2.47 16.35
CA ILE A 3 -30.09 -3.53 15.35
C ILE A 3 -30.36 -2.94 13.96
N ALA A 4 -31.19 -1.90 13.87
CA ALA A 4 -31.52 -1.26 12.60
C ALA A 4 -30.30 -0.53 12.01
N GLU A 5 -29.51 0.13 12.85
CA GLU A 5 -28.22 0.74 12.45
C GLU A 5 -27.20 -0.32 12.02
N GLY A 6 -27.21 -1.51 12.62
CA GLY A 6 -26.41 -2.65 12.17
C GLY A 6 -26.81 -3.11 10.77
N CYS A 7 -28.11 -3.27 10.50
CA CYS A 7 -28.62 -3.61 9.17
C CYS A 7 -28.26 -2.53 8.13
N PHE A 8 -28.34 -1.24 8.51
CA PHE A 8 -27.96 -0.14 7.64
C PHE A 8 -26.46 -0.16 7.32
N ARG A 9 -25.59 -0.30 8.32
CA ARG A 9 -24.13 -0.45 8.12
C ARG A 9 -23.79 -1.63 7.22
N TYR A 10 -24.55 -2.72 7.30
CA TYR A 10 -24.37 -3.87 6.41
C TYR A 10 -24.68 -3.51 4.96
N ILE A 11 -25.79 -2.81 4.70
CA ILE A 11 -26.15 -2.35 3.36
C ILE A 11 -25.11 -1.33 2.85
N GLU A 12 -24.70 -0.35 3.66
CA GLU A 12 -23.66 0.61 3.30
C GLU A 12 -22.38 -0.11 2.90
N LYS A 13 -21.94 -1.10 3.69
CA LYS A 13 -20.73 -1.87 3.37
C LYS A 13 -20.82 -2.54 2.00
N ILE A 14 -21.98 -3.08 1.61
CA ILE A 14 -22.17 -3.67 0.28
C ILE A 14 -21.92 -2.61 -0.81
N PHE A 15 -22.51 -1.42 -0.67
CA PHE A 15 -22.34 -0.35 -1.66
C PHE A 15 -20.93 0.24 -1.66
N THR A 16 -20.27 0.37 -0.51
CA THR A 16 -18.86 0.77 -0.43
C THR A 16 -17.96 -0.20 -1.19
N GLN A 17 -18.17 -1.52 -1.02
CA GLN A 17 -17.39 -2.52 -1.76
C GLN A 17 -17.65 -2.47 -3.27
N LEU A 18 -18.90 -2.24 -3.69
CA LEU A 18 -19.22 -2.06 -5.11
C LEU A 18 -18.55 -0.81 -5.70
N GLU A 19 -18.46 0.28 -4.92
CA GLU A 19 -17.77 1.50 -5.33
C GLU A 19 -16.25 1.27 -5.52
N GLU A 20 -15.61 0.56 -4.59
CA GLU A 20 -14.20 0.12 -4.72
C GLU A 20 -13.99 -0.72 -6.01
N PHE A 21 -14.97 -1.56 -6.37
CA PHE A 21 -14.85 -2.42 -7.56
C PHE A 21 -15.08 -1.72 -8.90
N ARG A 22 -15.67 -0.52 -8.89
CA ARG A 22 -15.95 0.24 -10.12
C ARG A 22 -14.69 0.50 -10.95
N ALA A 23 -13.54 0.67 -10.31
CA ALA A 23 -12.27 0.84 -11.02
C ALA A 23 -11.91 -0.36 -11.91
N PHE A 24 -12.26 -1.59 -11.51
CA PHE A 24 -11.98 -2.79 -12.31
C PHE A 24 -12.83 -2.92 -13.57
N GLU A 25 -13.99 -2.27 -13.60
CA GLU A 25 -14.85 -2.18 -14.79
C GLU A 25 -14.23 -1.23 -15.84
N LEU A 26 -13.58 -0.16 -15.37
CA LEU A 26 -12.91 0.83 -16.22
C LEU A 26 -11.55 0.33 -16.74
N LEU A 27 -10.81 -0.40 -15.91
CA LEU A 27 -9.47 -0.90 -16.21
C LEU A 27 -9.52 -2.23 -16.96
N ARG A 28 -9.04 -2.22 -18.21
CA ARG A 28 -9.11 -3.37 -19.12
C ARG A 28 -7.98 -4.37 -18.94
N SER A 29 -6.76 -3.92 -18.66
CA SER A 29 -5.59 -4.80 -18.56
C SER A 29 -5.36 -5.28 -17.13
N GLY A 30 -4.89 -6.52 -16.96
CA GLY A 30 -4.52 -7.05 -15.64
C GLY A 30 -3.43 -6.22 -14.97
N LEU A 31 -2.52 -5.63 -15.74
CA LEU A 31 -1.44 -4.79 -15.25
C LEU A 31 -1.97 -3.48 -14.65
N ASP A 32 -2.93 -2.82 -15.29
CA ASP A 32 -3.51 -1.59 -14.77
C ASP A 32 -4.34 -1.85 -13.50
N ARG A 33 -5.04 -3.00 -13.45
CA ARG A 33 -5.76 -3.44 -12.25
C ARG A 33 -4.82 -3.67 -11.07
N SER A 34 -3.68 -4.32 -11.30
CA SER A 34 -2.67 -4.51 -10.25
C SER A 34 -2.05 -3.18 -9.78
N LYS A 35 -1.81 -2.24 -10.70
CA LYS A 35 -1.34 -0.89 -10.35
C LYS A 35 -2.36 -0.12 -9.52
N TYR A 36 -3.64 -0.20 -9.89
CA TYR A 36 -4.72 0.42 -9.14
C TYR A 36 -4.80 -0.14 -7.71
N LEU A 37 -4.76 -1.47 -7.57
CA LEU A 37 -4.72 -2.12 -6.27
C LEU A 37 -3.55 -1.60 -5.42
N LEU A 38 -2.36 -1.53 -6.01
CA LEU A 38 -1.14 -1.13 -5.31
C LEU A 38 -1.16 0.34 -4.83
N VAL A 39 -1.74 1.25 -5.62
CA VAL A 39 -1.68 2.70 -5.36
C VAL A 39 -2.91 3.22 -4.60
N LYS A 40 -4.07 2.56 -4.75
CA LYS A 40 -5.35 3.08 -4.25
C LYS A 40 -6.03 2.20 -3.21
N GLU A 41 -6.08 0.89 -3.42
CA GLU A 41 -6.92 0.00 -2.58
C GLU A 41 -6.16 -0.70 -1.46
N ALA A 42 -4.93 -1.16 -1.73
CA ALA A 42 -4.19 -2.01 -0.82
C ALA A 42 -3.77 -1.22 0.43
N LYS A 43 -4.27 -1.66 1.59
CA LYS A 43 -3.92 -1.09 2.91
C LYS A 43 -2.67 -1.73 3.51
N VAL A 44 -2.38 -2.96 3.11
CA VAL A 44 -1.21 -3.74 3.52
C VAL A 44 -0.53 -4.26 2.28
N ILE A 45 0.74 -3.91 2.09
CA ILE A 45 1.58 -4.37 0.99
C ILE A 45 2.80 -5.07 1.58
N ALA A 46 3.07 -6.27 1.10
CA ALA A 46 4.23 -7.05 1.48
C ALA A 46 5.12 -7.32 0.27
N MET A 47 6.42 -7.19 0.45
CA MET A 47 7.43 -7.51 -0.55
C MET A 47 8.75 -7.84 0.15
N THR A 48 9.65 -8.58 -0.51
CA THR A 48 11.00 -8.79 -0.01
C THR A 48 11.84 -7.52 -0.20
N CYS A 49 12.87 -7.32 0.63
CA CYS A 49 13.79 -6.17 0.51
C CYS A 49 14.49 -6.14 -0.85
N THR A 50 14.85 -7.31 -1.38
CA THR A 50 15.42 -7.47 -2.72
C THR A 50 14.44 -7.02 -3.81
N HIS A 51 13.14 -7.31 -3.68
CA HIS A 51 12.13 -6.87 -4.63
C HIS A 51 11.91 -5.36 -4.55
N ALA A 52 11.89 -4.79 -3.34
CA ALA A 52 11.80 -3.35 -3.13
C ALA A 52 12.94 -2.60 -3.84
N ALA A 53 14.17 -3.12 -3.76
CA ALA A 53 15.33 -2.56 -4.46
C ALA A 53 15.17 -2.57 -5.98
N LEU A 54 14.77 -3.70 -6.55
CA LEU A 54 14.58 -3.84 -8.00
C LEU A 54 13.43 -2.98 -8.53
N LYS A 55 12.34 -2.83 -7.76
CA LYS A 55 11.13 -2.13 -8.19
C LYS A 55 11.03 -0.68 -7.75
N ARG A 56 12.02 -0.15 -7.01
CA ARG A 56 11.99 1.22 -6.48
C ARG A 56 11.57 2.25 -7.51
N LYS A 57 12.22 2.28 -8.69
CA LYS A 57 11.92 3.29 -9.72
C LYS A 57 10.45 3.20 -10.19
N GLU A 58 9.98 1.99 -10.46
CA GLU A 58 8.60 1.76 -10.90
C GLU A 58 7.59 2.17 -9.81
N LEU A 59 7.83 1.83 -8.55
CA LEU A 59 6.94 2.19 -7.43
C LEU A 59 6.85 3.71 -7.24
N VAL A 60 7.98 4.40 -7.32
CA VAL A 60 8.04 5.87 -7.24
C VAL A 60 7.30 6.52 -8.41
N ASP A 61 7.51 6.04 -9.64
CA ASP A 61 6.85 6.54 -10.85
C ASP A 61 5.33 6.29 -10.83
N LEU A 62 4.89 5.20 -10.19
CA LEU A 62 3.46 4.90 -9.98
C LEU A 62 2.81 5.76 -8.89
N GLY A 63 3.58 6.53 -8.12
CA GLY A 63 3.07 7.31 -7.01
C GLY A 63 2.67 6.45 -5.82
N PHE A 64 3.41 5.36 -5.57
CA PHE A 64 3.23 4.52 -4.38
C PHE A 64 3.39 5.36 -3.10
N LYS A 65 2.48 5.16 -2.12
CA LYS A 65 2.45 5.91 -0.87
C LYS A 65 2.16 4.98 0.30
N TYR A 66 2.84 5.21 1.42
CA TYR A 66 2.63 4.44 2.65
C TYR A 66 3.08 5.24 3.87
N ASP A 67 2.38 5.03 4.97
CA ASP A 67 2.62 5.73 6.23
C ASP A 67 3.50 4.92 7.20
N ASN A 68 3.55 3.59 7.09
CA ASN A 68 4.25 2.75 8.05
C ASN A 68 5.03 1.64 7.33
N ILE A 69 6.24 1.33 7.82
CA ILE A 69 7.03 0.17 7.41
C ILE A 69 7.17 -0.79 8.59
N LEU A 70 6.99 -2.07 8.31
CA LEU A 70 7.35 -3.18 9.18
C LEU A 70 8.34 -4.08 8.43
N MET A 71 9.47 -4.39 9.06
CA MET A 71 10.50 -5.28 8.52
C MET A 71 10.76 -6.41 9.50
N GLU A 72 10.66 -7.65 9.02
CA GLU A 72 11.09 -8.84 9.75
C GLU A 72 12.51 -9.24 9.32
N GLU A 73 13.17 -10.08 10.11
CA GLU A 73 14.52 -10.57 9.86
C GLU A 73 15.56 -9.45 9.66
N SER A 74 15.34 -8.29 10.30
CA SER A 74 16.16 -7.08 10.08
C SER A 74 17.64 -7.25 10.41
N ALA A 75 18.02 -8.19 11.28
CA ALA A 75 19.41 -8.52 11.57
C ALA A 75 20.13 -9.26 10.42
N GLN A 76 19.39 -9.80 9.44
CA GLN A 76 19.93 -10.54 8.30
C GLN A 76 19.95 -9.73 7.00
N ILE A 77 19.38 -8.52 7.00
CA ILE A 77 19.26 -7.67 5.82
C ILE A 77 20.44 -6.69 5.77
N LEU A 78 21.01 -6.48 4.58
CA LEU A 78 22.10 -5.52 4.38
C LEU A 78 21.62 -4.09 4.67
N GLU A 79 22.50 -3.24 5.23
CA GLU A 79 22.16 -1.85 5.56
C GLU A 79 21.56 -1.07 4.37
N ILE A 80 22.11 -1.26 3.17
CA ILE A 80 21.60 -0.63 1.95
C ILE A 80 20.19 -1.12 1.57
N GLU A 81 19.92 -2.41 1.77
CA GLU A 81 18.61 -3.01 1.48
C GLU A 81 17.58 -2.64 2.55
N THR A 82 18.02 -2.37 3.77
CA THR A 82 17.19 -1.82 4.86
C THR A 82 16.81 -0.36 4.59
N PHE A 83 17.72 0.42 3.95
CA PHE A 83 17.48 1.83 3.64
C PHE A 83 16.52 2.05 2.46
N ILE A 84 16.61 1.21 1.43
CA ILE A 84 15.82 1.36 0.19
C ILE A 84 14.30 1.45 0.44
N PRO A 85 13.67 0.58 1.26
CA PRO A 85 12.25 0.65 1.56
C PRO A 85 11.78 1.96 2.17
N LEU A 86 12.67 2.77 2.76
CA LEU A 86 12.33 4.09 3.31
C LEU A 86 12.09 5.13 2.20
N LEU A 87 12.52 4.84 0.97
CA LEU A 87 12.54 5.77 -0.17
C LEU A 87 11.76 5.25 -1.39
N LEU A 88 10.72 4.44 -1.18
CA LEU A 88 9.84 3.94 -2.24
C LEU A 88 8.72 4.91 -2.62
N GLN A 89 8.65 6.08 -1.97
CA GLN A 89 7.68 7.14 -2.23
C GLN A 89 8.37 8.50 -2.34
N ASN A 90 7.78 9.42 -3.10
CA ASN A 90 8.24 10.81 -3.17
C ASN A 90 7.84 11.59 -1.89
N PRO A 91 8.62 12.60 -1.48
CA PRO A 91 8.23 13.49 -0.39
C PRO A 91 6.90 14.20 -0.68
N GLU A 92 6.09 14.40 0.36
CA GLU A 92 4.91 15.26 0.33
C GLU A 92 5.26 16.57 1.07
N ASP A 93 5.08 17.71 0.41
CA ASP A 93 5.42 19.05 0.94
C ASP A 93 6.88 19.19 1.43
N GLY A 94 7.80 18.44 0.82
CA GLY A 94 9.21 18.44 1.17
C GLY A 94 9.58 17.53 2.35
N PHE A 95 8.62 16.83 2.95
CA PHE A 95 8.84 15.91 4.06
C PHE A 95 8.52 14.46 3.70
N SER A 96 9.14 13.51 4.41
CA SER A 96 8.76 12.11 4.28
C SER A 96 7.37 11.89 4.88
N ARG A 97 6.52 11.14 4.17
CA ARG A 97 5.21 10.71 4.66
C ARG A 97 5.30 9.66 5.79
N LEU A 98 6.46 9.02 5.93
CA LEU A 98 6.65 7.90 6.85
C LEU A 98 6.43 8.34 8.32
N LYS A 99 5.52 7.65 9.00
CA LYS A 99 5.14 7.90 10.41
C LYS A 99 5.73 6.88 11.37
N ARG A 100 5.90 5.63 10.93
CA ARG A 100 6.44 4.54 11.76
C ARG A 100 7.38 3.65 10.96
N TRP A 101 8.47 3.26 11.61
CA TRP A 101 9.40 2.26 11.11
C TRP A 101 9.64 1.24 12.22
N ILE A 102 9.21 0.00 11.97
CA ILE A 102 9.24 -1.09 12.94
C ILE A 102 10.17 -2.16 12.36
N MET A 103 11.22 -2.50 13.09
CA MET A 103 12.17 -3.55 12.72
C MET A 103 12.16 -4.65 13.78
N ILE A 104 12.03 -5.89 13.33
CA ILE A 104 12.08 -7.11 14.14
C ILE A 104 13.23 -7.94 13.57
N GLY A 105 14.20 -8.36 14.39
CA GLY A 105 15.40 -9.03 13.91
C GLY A 105 16.27 -9.58 15.04
#